data_AF-A0A5D3K3T2-F1
#
_entry.id   AF-A0A5D3K3T2-F1
#
_cell.length_a   1.000
_cell.length_b   1.000
_cell.length_c   1.000
_cell.angle_alpha   90.00
_cell.angle_beta   90.00
_cell.angle_gamma   90.00
#
_symmetry.space_group_name_H-M   'P 1'
#
loop_
_entity.id
_entity.type
_entity.pdbx_description
1 polymer ?
#
loop_
_entity_poly.entity_id
_entity_poly.type
_entity_poly.pdbx_seq_one_letter_code
_entity_poly.pdbx_strand_id
1 'polypeptide(L)'
;MIRFSRRSLFAPPRRRRRRRGEEGFTLVEMLVVITIIGMIMALVGPRVLNYLSESRVKAAKIQIQSFGSALDLFYLDAGRFPTSSEGLGALAHAVSGVTSWNGPYVKGASVPNDPWGNPYVYKQPGEKDPYEIRSLGSDGQEGGTGTAGDITSAAK
;
A
#
# COMPACT_ATOMS: atom_id res chain seq x y z
N MET A 1 -14.35 -47.24 -75.40
CA MET A 1 -13.24 -48.19 -75.12
C MET A 1 -11.96 -47.36 -75.22
N ILE A 2 -11.06 -47.17 -74.25
CA ILE A 2 -10.51 -48.04 -73.22
C ILE A 2 -9.96 -47.14 -72.09
N ARG A 3 -10.19 -47.54 -70.82
CA ARG A 3 -9.52 -47.03 -69.61
C ARG A 3 -8.01 -47.25 -69.72
N PHE A 4 -7.16 -46.35 -69.23
CA PHE A 4 -5.96 -46.79 -68.50
C PHE A 4 -5.56 -45.81 -67.40
N SER A 5 -5.82 -46.30 -66.18
CA SER A 5 -5.26 -45.85 -64.92
C SER A 5 -3.77 -46.14 -64.87
N ARG A 6 -2.94 -45.16 -64.52
CA ARG A 6 -1.67 -45.39 -63.83
C ARG A 6 -1.44 -44.28 -62.81
N ARG A 7 -1.77 -44.60 -61.56
CA ARG A 7 -1.23 -43.95 -60.36
C ARG A 7 0.29 -44.05 -60.40
N SER A 8 1.00 -42.93 -60.33
CA SER A 8 2.37 -42.88 -59.83
C SER A 8 2.42 -41.90 -58.66
N LEU A 9 2.31 -42.47 -57.46
CA LEU A 9 2.52 -41.78 -56.19
C LEU A 9 4.02 -41.52 -56.03
N PHE A 10 4.52 -40.43 -56.60
CA PHE A 10 5.84 -39.92 -56.24
C PHE A 10 5.72 -39.19 -54.90
N ALA A 11 5.96 -39.93 -53.80
CA ALA A 11 6.13 -39.34 -52.49
C ALA A 11 7.56 -38.79 -52.36
N PRO A 12 7.75 -37.50 -52.01
CA PRO A 12 9.09 -36.94 -51.82
C PRO A 12 9.76 -37.56 -50.58
N PRO A 13 11.11 -37.70 -50.57
CA PRO A 13 11.83 -38.15 -49.39
C PRO A 13 11.62 -37.14 -48.25
N ARG A 14 11.06 -37.61 -47.13
CA ARG A 14 10.93 -36.82 -45.91
C ARG A 14 12.31 -36.48 -45.38
N ARG A 15 12.80 -35.26 -45.63
CA ARG A 15 13.97 -34.70 -44.92
C ARG A 15 13.67 -34.74 -43.42
N ARG A 16 14.32 -35.66 -42.69
CA ARG A 16 14.35 -35.64 -41.22
C ARG A 16 14.98 -34.31 -40.81
N ARG A 17 14.17 -33.35 -40.36
CA ARG A 17 14.65 -32.20 -39.59
C ARG A 17 15.39 -32.79 -38.39
N ARG A 18 16.72 -32.69 -38.37
CA ARG A 18 17.50 -32.86 -37.14
C ARG A 18 16.93 -31.82 -36.17
N ARG A 19 16.19 -32.27 -35.16
CA ARG A 19 15.93 -31.43 -33.99
C ARG A 19 17.31 -31.08 -33.46
N ARG A 20 17.73 -29.82 -33.61
CA ARG A 20 18.83 -29.30 -32.78
C ARG A 20 18.39 -29.60 -31.35
N GLY A 21 19.22 -30.31 -30.60
CA GLY A 21 18.91 -30.63 -29.22
C GLY A 21 18.59 -29.34 -28.50
N GLU A 22 17.40 -29.27 -27.90
CA GLU A 22 17.15 -28.29 -26.86
C GLU A 22 18.03 -28.74 -25.70
N GLU A 23 19.20 -28.13 -25.59
CA GLU A 23 20.07 -28.32 -24.44
C GLU A 23 19.32 -27.72 -23.23
N GLY A 24 18.81 -28.59 -22.37
CA GLY A 24 18.16 -28.17 -21.12
C GLY A 24 19.19 -27.59 -20.16
N PHE A 25 18.79 -26.55 -19.43
CA PHE A 25 19.61 -25.96 -18.37
C PHE A 25 20.09 -27.04 -17.38
N THR A 26 21.38 -26.99 -17.05
CA THR A 26 21.94 -27.91 -16.06
C THR A 26 21.53 -27.48 -14.64
N LEU A 27 21.44 -28.43 -13.70
CA LEU A 27 21.14 -28.12 -12.30
C LEU A 27 22.17 -27.15 -11.69
N VAL A 28 23.43 -27.26 -12.10
CA VAL A 28 24.53 -26.39 -11.64
C VAL A 28 24.31 -24.95 -12.07
N GLU A 29 23.78 -24.72 -13.28
CA GLU A 29 23.51 -23.38 -13.79
C GLU A 29 22.43 -22.66 -13.00
N MET A 30 21.34 -23.37 -12.68
CA MET A 30 20.31 -22.83 -11.79
C MET A 30 20.83 -22.62 -10.36
N LEU A 31 21.71 -23.49 -9.86
CA LEU A 31 22.35 -23.34 -8.55
C LEU A 31 23.17 -22.05 -8.47
N VAL A 32 24.02 -21.78 -9.46
CA VAL A 32 24.83 -20.55 -9.50
C VAL A 32 23.93 -19.31 -9.55
N VAL A 33 22.85 -19.33 -10.34
CA VAL A 33 21.91 -18.20 -10.46
C VAL A 33 21.22 -17.90 -9.12
N ILE A 34 20.64 -18.91 -8.46
CA ILE A 34 19.96 -18.68 -7.18
C ILE A 34 20.94 -18.29 -6.08
N THR A 35 22.19 -18.76 -6.12
CA THR A 35 23.23 -18.32 -5.18
C THR A 35 23.56 -16.85 -5.37
N ILE A 36 23.74 -16.37 -6.61
CA ILE A 36 24.00 -14.95 -6.89
C ILE A 36 22.80 -14.09 -6.48
N ILE A 37 21.58 -14.51 -6.80
CA ILE A 37 20.35 -13.79 -6.39
C ILE A 37 20.27 -13.73 -4.86
N GLY A 38 20.49 -14.86 -4.17
CA GLY A 38 20.51 -14.91 -2.71
C GLY A 38 21.55 -13.97 -2.09
N MET A 39 22.74 -13.91 -2.67
CA MET A 39 23.81 -13.01 -2.21
C MET A 39 23.43 -11.53 -2.38
N ILE A 40 22.82 -11.16 -3.50
CA ILE A 40 22.33 -9.78 -3.73
C ILE A 40 21.19 -9.45 -2.75
N MET A 41 20.22 -10.36 -2.60
CA MET A 41 19.08 -10.17 -1.72
C MET A 41 19.49 -10.02 -0.25
N ALA A 42 20.53 -10.71 0.20
CA ALA A 42 21.07 -10.56 1.55
C ALA A 42 21.57 -9.12 1.83
N LEU A 43 22.13 -8.44 0.83
CA LEU A 43 22.64 -7.07 0.98
C LEU A 43 21.55 -6.00 0.77
N VAL A 44 20.64 -6.23 -0.17
CA VAL A 44 19.64 -5.23 -0.59
C VAL A 44 18.35 -5.32 0.24
N GLY A 45 17.94 -6.54 0.63
CA GLY A 45 16.68 -6.80 1.32
C GLY A 45 16.44 -5.92 2.55
N PRO A 46 17.35 -5.90 3.55
CA PRO A 46 17.18 -5.08 4.75
C PRO A 46 17.06 -3.58 4.45
N ARG A 47 17.79 -3.08 3.45
CA ARG A 47 17.75 -1.65 3.07
C ARG A 47 16.40 -1.26 2.50
N VAL A 48 15.81 -2.10 1.66
CA VAL A 48 14.49 -1.86 1.09
C VAL A 48 13.42 -1.85 2.19
N LEU A 49 13.49 -2.80 3.13
CA LEU A 49 12.56 -2.85 4.25
C LEU A 49 12.65 -1.61 5.14
N ASN A 50 13.86 -1.15 5.47
CA ASN A 50 14.07 0.06 6.26
C ASN A 50 13.57 1.32 5.52
N TYR A 51 13.83 1.43 4.22
CA TYR A 51 13.34 2.56 3.43
C TYR A 51 11.81 2.60 3.37
N LEU A 52 11.18 1.44 3.20
CA LEU A 52 9.72 1.33 3.21
C LEU A 52 9.15 1.70 4.58
N SER A 53 9.77 1.26 5.68
CA SER A 53 9.29 1.54 7.03
C SER A 53 9.40 3.02 7.39
N GLU A 54 10.51 3.69 7.03
CA GLU A 54 10.66 5.14 7.19
C GLU A 54 9.67 5.92 6.33
N SER A 55 9.44 5.48 5.10
CA SER A 55 8.47 6.10 4.19
C SER A 55 7.04 6.02 4.74
N ARG A 56 6.69 4.91 5.41
CA ARG A 56 5.41 4.77 6.12
C ARG A 56 5.28 5.76 7.27
N VAL A 57 6.31 5.90 8.11
CA VAL A 57 6.29 6.91 9.19
C VAL A 57 6.07 8.32 8.64
N LYS A 58 6.75 8.67 7.54
CA LYS A 58 6.58 9.99 6.89
C LYS A 58 5.17 10.17 6.31
N ALA A 59 4.64 9.15 5.64
CA ALA A 59 3.28 9.19 5.09
C ALA A 59 2.24 9.38 6.21
N ALA A 60 2.41 8.69 7.35
CA ALA A 60 1.52 8.82 8.49
C ALA A 60 1.50 10.24 9.05
N LYS A 61 2.68 10.87 9.18
CA LYS A 61 2.81 12.29 9.61
C LYS A 61 2.10 13.25 8.65
N ILE A 62 2.27 13.05 7.33
CA ILE A 62 1.61 13.87 6.31
C ILE A 62 0.08 13.71 6.38
N GLN A 63 -0.41 12.49 6.56
CA GLN A 63 -1.85 12.21 6.73
C GLN A 63 -2.40 12.88 7.98
N ILE A 64 -1.71 12.77 9.13
CA ILE A 64 -2.10 13.47 10.37
C ILE A 64 -2.17 14.98 10.16
N GLN A 65 -1.17 15.57 9.50
CA GLN A 65 -1.18 17.01 9.20
C GLN A 65 -2.37 17.39 8.30
N SER A 66 -2.66 16.57 7.29
CA SER A 66 -3.83 16.78 6.42
C SER A 66 -5.15 16.71 7.18
N PHE A 67 -5.27 15.79 8.15
CA PHE A 67 -6.44 15.73 9.02
C PHE A 67 -6.54 16.93 9.94
N GLY A 68 -5.41 17.43 10.46
CA GLY A 68 -5.41 18.68 11.24
C GLY A 68 -5.99 19.85 10.45
N SER A 69 -5.56 20.05 9.20
CA SER A 69 -6.14 21.08 8.34
C SER A 69 -7.63 20.85 8.03
N ALA A 70 -8.06 19.59 7.89
CA ALA A 70 -9.48 19.26 7.70
C ALA A 70 -10.32 19.53 8.96
N LEU A 71 -9.77 19.28 10.15
CA LEU A 71 -10.39 19.59 11.43
C LEU A 71 -10.51 21.10 11.64
N ASP A 72 -9.50 21.88 11.22
CA ASP A 72 -9.56 23.35 11.27
C ASP A 72 -10.71 23.88 10.39
N LEU A 73 -10.88 23.33 9.17
CA LEU A 73 -12.03 23.67 8.30
C LEU A 73 -13.36 23.27 8.94
N PHE A 74 -13.45 22.07 9.51
CA PHE A 74 -14.65 21.65 10.23
C PHE A 74 -14.97 22.59 11.39
N TYR A 75 -13.96 23.06 12.13
CA TYR A 75 -14.15 24.02 13.22
C TYR A 75 -14.68 25.37 12.71
N LEU A 76 -14.21 25.85 11.55
CA LEU A 76 -14.72 27.10 10.95
C LEU A 76 -16.20 27.00 10.60
N ASP A 77 -16.65 25.84 10.11
CA ASP A 77 -18.04 25.63 9.69
C ASP A 77 -18.97 25.26 10.86
N ALA A 78 -18.54 24.36 11.74
CA ALA A 78 -19.34 23.83 12.85
C ALA A 78 -19.18 24.60 14.17
N GLY A 79 -18.15 25.44 14.30
CA GLY A 79 -17.80 26.16 15.52
C GLY A 79 -17.21 25.29 16.64
N ARG A 80 -16.92 24.01 16.36
CA ARG A 80 -16.36 23.04 17.31
C ARG A 80 -15.59 21.96 16.56
N PHE A 81 -14.71 21.24 17.26
CA PHE A 81 -14.15 19.99 16.74
C PHE A 81 -15.18 18.84 16.81
N PRO A 82 -15.02 17.79 15.99
CA PRO A 82 -15.80 16.56 16.14
C PRO A 82 -15.65 15.98 17.54
N THR A 83 -16.71 15.38 18.08
CA THR A 83 -16.62 14.67 19.35
C THR A 83 -15.88 13.34 19.17
N SER A 84 -15.42 12.73 20.27
CA SER A 84 -14.79 11.41 20.21
C SER A 84 -15.72 10.31 19.63
N SER A 85 -17.04 10.47 19.70
CA SER A 85 -18.01 9.54 19.09
C SER A 85 -18.21 9.76 17.59
N GLU A 86 -18.09 11.01 17.13
CA GLU A 86 -18.16 11.37 15.71
C GLU A 86 -16.85 11.00 14.99
N GLY A 87 -15.72 11.19 15.69
CA GLY A 87 -14.38 10.85 15.23
C GLY A 87 -13.98 11.59 13.96
N LEU A 88 -12.97 11.05 13.28
CA LEU A 88 -12.55 11.56 11.97
C LEU A 88 -13.62 11.33 10.88
N GLY A 89 -14.61 10.48 11.13
CA GLY A 89 -15.73 10.24 10.19
C GLY A 89 -16.52 11.50 9.88
N ALA A 90 -16.58 12.44 10.82
CA ALA A 90 -17.16 13.78 10.64
C ALA A 90 -16.50 14.61 9.52
N LEU A 91 -15.26 14.25 9.16
CA LEU A 91 -14.54 14.91 8.08
C LEU A 91 -15.00 14.43 6.69
N ALA A 92 -15.48 13.19 6.59
CA ALA A 92 -15.93 12.58 5.35
C ALA A 92 -17.44 12.71 5.15
N HIS A 93 -18.22 12.73 6.23
CA HIS A 93 -19.68 12.74 6.19
C HIS A 93 -20.27 13.83 7.09
N ALA A 94 -21.42 14.34 6.65
CA ALA A 94 -22.20 15.28 7.44
C ALA A 94 -22.61 14.65 8.78
N VAL A 95 -22.54 15.46 9.83
CA VAL A 95 -22.86 15.05 11.20
C VAL A 95 -24.19 15.65 11.62
N SER A 96 -25.04 14.84 12.26
CA SER A 96 -26.31 15.29 12.81
C SER A 96 -26.12 16.44 13.80
N GLY A 97 -26.84 17.54 13.59
CA GLY A 97 -26.77 18.73 14.44
C GLY A 97 -25.77 19.80 13.98
N VAL A 98 -24.99 19.56 12.92
CA VAL A 98 -24.18 20.59 12.26
C VAL A 98 -24.90 21.03 10.98
N THR A 99 -25.58 22.17 11.03
CA THR A 99 -26.33 22.69 9.87
C THR A 99 -25.44 23.32 8.80
N SER A 100 -24.27 23.81 9.18
CA SER A 100 -23.35 24.55 8.29
C SER A 100 -22.26 23.65 7.66
N TRP A 101 -22.42 22.33 7.68
CA TRP A 101 -21.41 21.41 7.18
C TRP A 101 -21.20 21.59 5.66
N ASN A 102 -19.96 21.89 5.25
CA ASN A 102 -19.56 22.18 3.87
C ASN A 102 -18.52 21.16 3.32
N GLY A 103 -18.39 20.01 3.97
CA GLY A 103 -17.44 18.96 3.58
C GLY A 103 -17.80 18.26 2.25
N PRO A 104 -17.08 17.18 1.90
CA PRO A 104 -16.06 16.50 2.69
C PRO A 104 -14.75 17.30 2.80
N TYR A 105 -14.17 17.31 4.00
CA TYR A 105 -12.91 18.00 4.29
C TYR A 105 -11.67 17.13 4.01
N VAL A 106 -11.88 15.85 3.71
CA VAL A 106 -10.83 14.90 3.32
C VAL A 106 -10.95 14.52 1.85
N LYS A 107 -9.82 14.16 1.24
CA LYS A 107 -9.79 13.66 -0.14
C LYS A 107 -10.34 12.24 -0.18
N GLY A 108 -11.54 12.07 -0.76
CA GLY A 108 -12.23 10.79 -0.87
C GLY A 108 -13.49 10.73 -0.01
N ALA A 109 -14.26 9.66 -0.17
CA ALA A 109 -15.53 9.47 0.55
C ALA A 109 -15.37 8.83 1.94
N SER A 110 -14.13 8.59 2.40
CA SER A 110 -13.82 7.94 3.68
C SER A 110 -12.49 8.40 4.25
N VAL A 111 -12.34 8.30 5.56
CA VAL A 111 -11.05 8.52 6.24
C VAL A 111 -10.10 7.37 5.88
N PRO A 112 -8.93 7.63 5.29
CA PRO A 112 -7.97 6.57 4.99
C PRO A 112 -7.34 6.04 6.28
N ASN A 113 -7.01 4.74 6.25
CA ASN A 113 -6.19 4.12 7.29
C ASN A 113 -4.75 4.65 7.23
N ASP A 114 -4.03 4.42 8.31
CA ASP A 114 -2.60 4.70 8.38
C ASP A 114 -1.80 3.77 7.42
N PRO A 115 -0.50 4.03 7.22
CA PRO A 115 0.34 3.28 6.28
C PRO A 115 0.59 1.81 6.65
N TRP A 116 0.17 1.37 7.84
CA TRP A 116 0.20 -0.03 8.27
C TRP A 116 -1.18 -0.70 8.17
N GLY A 117 -2.20 0.05 7.77
CA GLY A 117 -3.56 -0.43 7.56
C GLY A 117 -4.46 -0.27 8.78
N ASN A 118 -3.97 0.36 9.86
CA ASN A 118 -4.74 0.58 11.08
C ASN A 118 -5.54 1.89 10.99
N PRO A 119 -6.74 1.97 11.60
CA PRO A 119 -7.45 3.24 11.71
C PRO A 119 -6.70 4.21 12.61
N TYR A 120 -6.76 5.50 12.28
CA TYR A 120 -6.27 6.55 13.16
C TYR A 120 -7.11 6.66 14.43
N VAL A 121 -6.45 6.85 15.56
CA VAL A 121 -7.08 7.11 16.85
C VAL A 121 -7.29 8.62 16.98
N TYR A 122 -8.52 9.02 17.23
CA TYR A 122 -8.90 10.41 17.47
C TYR A 122 -9.44 10.58 18.89
N LYS A 123 -8.97 11.60 19.61
CA LYS A 123 -9.43 11.95 20.95
C LYS A 123 -9.75 13.45 21.03
N GLN A 124 -10.88 13.78 21.64
CA GLN A 124 -11.32 15.14 21.93
C GLN A 124 -11.96 15.17 23.33
N PRO A 125 -11.41 15.94 24.30
CA PRO A 125 -10.19 16.76 24.19
C PRO A 125 -8.92 15.90 24.04
N GLY A 126 -7.88 16.47 23.44
CA GLY A 126 -6.54 15.86 23.44
C GLY A 126 -5.84 16.06 24.80
N GLU A 127 -4.71 15.38 25.00
CA GLU A 127 -3.97 15.49 26.28
C GLU A 127 -3.37 16.89 26.50
N LYS A 128 -2.88 17.53 25.44
CA LYS A 128 -2.26 18.88 25.47
C LYS A 128 -2.91 19.89 24.53
N ASP A 129 -3.68 19.40 23.56
CA ASP A 129 -4.27 20.17 22.48
C ASP A 129 -5.79 19.98 22.46
N PRO A 130 -6.56 20.84 21.76
CA PRO A 130 -8.02 20.70 21.66
C PRO A 130 -8.47 19.34 21.13
N TYR A 131 -7.63 18.68 20.34
CA TYR A 131 -7.80 17.32 19.85
C TYR A 131 -6.43 16.64 19.72
N GLU A 132 -6.44 15.31 19.64
CA GLU A 132 -5.24 14.52 19.35
C GLU A 132 -5.56 13.48 18.27
N ILE A 133 -4.65 13.34 17.29
CA ILE A 133 -4.68 12.27 16.29
C ILE A 133 -3.43 11.41 16.46
N ARG A 134 -3.62 10.09 16.55
CA ARG A 134 -2.53 9.11 16.68
C ARG A 134 -2.62 8.00 15.65
N SER A 135 -1.47 7.63 15.09
CA SER A 135 -1.24 6.31 14.50
C SER A 135 -0.40 5.49 15.46
N LEU A 136 -0.80 4.24 15.68
CA LEU A 136 -0.14 3.29 16.59
C LEU A 136 1.08 2.60 15.95
N GLY A 137 1.61 3.15 14.86
CA GLY A 137 2.78 2.62 14.18
C GLY A 137 2.60 1.19 13.64
N SER A 138 3.74 0.50 13.46
CA SER A 138 3.78 -0.81 12.81
C SER A 138 3.24 -1.98 13.62
N ASP A 139 3.19 -1.85 14.95
CA ASP A 139 2.71 -2.89 15.86
C ASP A 139 1.23 -2.70 16.25
N GLY A 140 0.66 -1.52 15.98
CA GLY A 140 -0.75 -1.25 16.24
C GLY A 140 -1.06 -1.14 17.74
N GLN A 141 -0.06 -0.87 18.57
CA GLN A 141 -0.20 -0.76 20.02
C GLN A 141 0.26 0.62 20.50
N GLU A 142 -0.26 1.06 21.65
CA GLU A 142 0.22 2.30 22.26
C GLU A 142 1.67 2.13 22.74
N GLY A 143 2.51 3.13 22.49
CA GLY A 143 3.91 3.18 22.85
C GLY A 143 4.83 2.82 21.69
N GLY A 144 5.75 1.89 21.93
CA GLY A 144 6.72 1.43 20.94
C GLY A 144 7.91 2.37 20.70
N THR A 145 8.83 1.92 19.84
CA THR A 145 10.01 2.70 19.42
C THR A 145 10.27 2.51 17.93
N GLY A 146 11.01 3.44 17.32
CA GLY A 146 11.29 3.39 15.88
C GLY A 146 9.99 3.47 15.07
N THR A 147 9.74 2.46 14.23
CA THR A 147 8.53 2.41 13.37
C THR A 147 7.30 1.89 14.09
N ALA A 148 7.49 1.25 15.24
CA ALA A 148 6.42 0.86 16.17
C ALA A 148 6.06 2.02 17.12
N GLY A 149 6.83 3.09 17.12
CA GLY A 149 6.52 4.27 17.92
C GLY A 149 5.24 4.94 17.45
N ASP A 150 4.41 5.35 18.40
CA ASP A 150 3.25 6.19 18.15
C ASP A 150 3.63 7.48 17.40
N ILE A 151 2.82 7.80 16.39
CA ILE A 151 2.93 9.05 15.64
C ILE A 151 1.74 9.91 16.01
N THR A 152 2.01 10.99 16.74
CA THR A 152 0.98 11.89 17.25
C THR A 152 0.94 13.19 16.46
N SER A 153 -0.21 13.86 16.45
CA SER A 153 -0.30 15.29 16.12
C SER A 153 0.34 16.09 17.26
N ALA A 154 1.67 16.19 17.28
CA ALA A 154 2.35 17.01 18.28
C ALA A 154 1.99 18.49 18.09
N ALA A 155 1.67 19.18 19.20
CA ALA A 155 1.58 20.63 19.29
C ALA A 155 2.78 21.28 18.60
N LYS A 156 2.47 22.27 17.75
CA LYS A 156 3.44 23.09 17.02
C LYS A 156 4.43 23.79 17.96
#